data_AF-X1CYH4-F1
#
_entry.id   AF-X1CYH4-F1
#
_cell.length_a   1.000
_cell.length_b   1.000
_cell.length_c   1.000
_cell.angle_alpha   90.00
_cell.angle_beta   90.00
_cell.angle_gamma   90.00
#
_symmetry.space_group_name_H-M   'P 1'
#
loop_
_entity.id
_entity.type
_entity.pdbx_description
1 polymer ?
#
loop_
_entity_poly.entity_id
_entity_poly.type
_entity_poly.pdbx_seq_one_letter_code
_entity_poly.pdbx_strand_id
1 'polypeptide(L)'
;MSPATTEGFGIGHATVVRETPTRLVSVDVLRGLVMALMALDHTRDFFSTSGFNPRDVTEPGLFLTRWLTHLCAPTFILLAGLSAFLYGRGRKTGDISRFLLIRGFWLILIDFTLIKFGWRFEFDPFRMTGGIIFVIGISMIALAALVWLPRWAIAVVALVMIAAHNLFDGLRADALGAASWVWHLLHDPGRIDLANGAQLYVLYPLIPWIGVMAA
;
A
#
# COMPACT_ATOMS: atom_id res chain seq x y z
N MET A 1 45.02 57.84 34.26
CA MET A 1 43.81 57.16 34.77
C MET A 1 42.99 56.80 33.54
N SER A 2 43.10 55.57 33.06
CA SER A 2 42.52 55.09 31.79
C SER A 2 41.20 54.37 32.09
N PRO A 3 40.06 54.68 31.43
CA PRO A 3 38.87 53.86 31.55
C PRO A 3 38.94 52.68 30.59
N ALA A 4 38.62 51.50 31.11
CA ALA A 4 38.63 50.22 30.43
C ALA A 4 37.59 50.15 29.30
N THR A 5 38.01 49.61 28.16
CA THR A 5 37.15 49.14 27.07
C THR A 5 36.54 47.79 27.46
N THR A 6 35.24 47.76 27.72
CA THR A 6 34.45 46.54 27.80
C THR A 6 34.04 46.11 26.39
N GLU A 7 34.73 45.11 25.85
CA GLU A 7 34.31 44.42 24.63
C GLU A 7 33.08 43.55 24.95
N GLY A 8 31.92 43.98 24.47
CA GLY A 8 30.70 43.18 24.47
C GLY A 8 30.79 42.09 23.40
N PHE A 9 31.11 40.87 23.80
CA PHE A 9 31.01 39.67 22.98
C PHE A 9 29.53 39.38 22.69
N GLY A 10 29.02 39.92 21.58
CA GLY A 10 27.69 39.62 21.06
C GLY A 10 27.63 38.20 20.52
N ILE A 11 27.12 37.26 21.31
CA ILE A 11 26.76 35.93 20.84
C ILE A 11 25.54 36.08 19.94
N GLY A 12 25.78 36.24 18.64
CA GLY A 12 24.75 36.15 17.64
C GLY A 12 24.17 34.73 17.67
N HIS A 13 22.99 34.58 18.28
CA HIS A 13 22.18 33.38 18.13
C HIS A 13 21.82 33.26 16.65
N ALA A 14 22.62 32.49 15.91
CA ALA A 14 22.27 32.05 14.57
C ALA A 14 20.95 31.29 14.69
N THR A 15 19.85 31.97 14.31
CA THR A 15 18.54 31.36 14.27
C THR A 15 18.58 30.40 13.09
N VAL A 16 18.87 29.13 13.38
CA VAL A 16 18.73 28.06 12.39
C VAL A 16 17.25 27.99 12.06
N VAL A 17 16.86 28.65 10.98
CA VAL A 17 15.53 28.46 10.38
C VAL A 17 15.48 27.00 9.99
N ARG A 18 14.82 26.18 10.82
CA ARG A 18 14.42 24.83 10.43
C ARG A 18 13.41 25.02 9.30
N GLU A 19 13.89 24.93 8.07
CA GLU A 19 13.06 24.67 6.89
C GLU A 19 12.13 23.50 7.26
N THR A 20 10.86 23.82 7.51
CA THR A 20 9.88 22.79 7.83
C THR A 20 9.70 22.00 6.53
N PRO A 21 9.93 20.68 6.51
CA PRO A 21 9.81 19.91 5.28
C PRO A 21 8.45 20.20 4.66
N THR A 22 8.47 20.81 3.47
CA THR A 22 7.26 21.29 2.79
C THR A 22 6.39 20.08 2.46
N ARG A 23 5.33 19.87 3.26
CA ARG A 23 4.36 18.81 3.02
C ARG A 23 3.50 19.19 1.81
N LEU A 24 3.26 18.22 0.93
CA LEU A 24 2.34 18.40 -0.18
C LEU A 24 0.90 18.23 0.32
N VAL A 25 0.28 19.36 0.68
CA VAL A 25 -1.09 19.39 1.21
C VAL A 25 -2.09 18.68 0.28
N SER A 26 -1.92 18.81 -1.04
CA SER A 26 -2.77 18.13 -2.02
C SER A 26 -2.73 16.60 -1.92
N VAL A 27 -1.55 16.02 -1.68
CA VAL A 27 -1.37 14.57 -1.48
C VAL A 27 -2.02 14.13 -0.17
N ASP A 28 -1.84 14.91 0.90
CA ASP A 28 -2.42 14.60 2.21
C ASP A 28 -3.96 14.68 2.18
N VAL A 29 -4.53 15.69 1.51
CA VAL A 29 -5.98 15.85 1.33
C VAL A 29 -6.56 14.70 0.50
N LEU A 30 -5.95 14.37 -0.64
CA LEU A 30 -6.44 13.28 -1.49
C LEU A 30 -6.39 11.94 -0.75
N ARG A 31 -5.30 11.67 -0.01
CA ARG A 31 -5.17 10.47 0.82
C ARG A 31 -6.26 10.42 1.90
N GLY A 32 -6.53 11.54 2.57
CA GLY A 32 -7.57 11.64 3.59
C GLY A 32 -8.97 11.37 3.02
N LEU A 33 -9.27 11.93 1.85
CA LEU A 33 -10.53 11.68 1.15
C LEU A 33 -10.70 10.21 0.79
N VAL A 34 -9.66 9.60 0.20
CA VAL A 34 -9.65 8.17 -0.17
C VAL A 34 -9.86 7.28 1.07
N MET A 35 -9.19 7.58 2.18
CA MET A 35 -9.38 6.86 3.44
C MET A 35 -10.82 6.97 3.97
N ALA A 36 -11.43 8.17 3.91
CA ALA A 36 -12.81 8.37 4.34
C ALA A 36 -13.81 7.59 3.48
N LEU A 37 -13.64 7.59 2.15
CA LEU A 37 -14.48 6.82 1.23
C LEU A 37 -14.32 5.31 1.44
N MET A 38 -13.09 4.82 1.61
CA MET A 38 -12.84 3.41 1.94
C MET A 38 -13.49 2.99 3.25
N ALA A 39 -13.41 3.83 4.29
CA ALA A 39 -14.05 3.55 5.58
C ALA A 39 -15.57 3.44 5.41
N LEU A 40 -16.18 4.33 4.62
CA LEU A 40 -17.62 4.29 4.33
C LEU A 40 -18.03 3.02 3.56
N ASP A 41 -17.23 2.56 2.58
CA ASP A 41 -17.53 1.30 1.88
C ASP A 41 -17.41 0.09 2.80
N HIS A 42 -16.44 0.09 3.72
CA HIS A 42 -16.22 -1.02 4.64
C HIS A 42 -17.21 -1.05 5.81
N THR A 43 -17.77 0.09 6.25
CA THR A 43 -18.85 0.05 7.26
C THR A 43 -20.11 -0.61 6.72
N ARG A 44 -20.39 -0.51 5.41
CA ARG A 44 -21.48 -1.25 4.76
C ARG A 44 -21.41 -2.74 5.06
N ASP A 45 -20.21 -3.34 5.06
CA ASP A 45 -20.05 -4.78 5.26
C ASP A 45 -20.51 -5.25 6.67
N PHE A 46 -20.66 -4.33 7.62
CA PHE A 46 -21.16 -4.60 8.98
C PHE A 46 -22.61 -4.15 9.21
N PHE A 47 -23.05 -3.06 8.57
CA PHE A 47 -24.35 -2.44 8.83
C PHE A 47 -25.41 -2.70 7.75
N SER A 48 -25.02 -3.22 6.58
CA SER A 48 -25.98 -3.59 5.52
C SER A 48 -26.56 -4.98 5.75
N THR A 49 -27.82 -5.17 5.35
CA THR A 49 -28.45 -6.48 5.37
C THR A 49 -27.77 -7.41 4.36
N SER A 50 -27.36 -8.58 4.83
CA SER A 50 -26.71 -9.62 4.05
C SER A 50 -27.59 -10.05 2.87
N GLY A 51 -27.20 -9.69 1.65
CA GLY A 51 -27.92 -10.09 0.43
C GLY A 51 -27.71 -9.16 -0.77
N PHE A 52 -27.38 -7.88 -0.55
CA PHE A 52 -27.16 -6.95 -1.65
C PHE A 52 -25.80 -7.19 -2.31
N ASN A 53 -25.82 -7.39 -3.62
CA ASN A 53 -24.59 -7.42 -4.42
C ASN A 53 -24.24 -5.96 -4.77
N PRO A 54 -23.18 -5.36 -4.19
CA PRO A 54 -22.82 -3.97 -4.46
C PRO A 54 -22.31 -3.73 -5.89
N ARG A 55 -22.28 -4.78 -6.73
CA ARG A 55 -21.98 -4.70 -8.17
C ARG A 55 -23.24 -4.78 -9.03
N ASP A 56 -24.42 -4.93 -8.43
CA ASP A 56 -25.68 -4.98 -9.15
C ASP A 56 -26.07 -3.57 -9.62
N VAL A 57 -26.27 -3.42 -10.92
CA VAL A 57 -26.65 -2.15 -11.56
C VAL A 57 -28.12 -1.78 -11.28
N THR A 58 -28.92 -2.73 -10.78
CA THR A 58 -30.31 -2.49 -10.40
C THR A 58 -30.45 -1.65 -9.13
N GLU A 59 -29.35 -1.45 -8.38
CA GLU A 59 -29.27 -0.59 -7.21
C GLU A 59 -28.22 0.52 -7.41
N PRO A 60 -28.59 1.63 -8.08
CA PRO A 60 -27.63 2.65 -8.50
C PRO A 60 -26.78 3.21 -7.36
N GLY A 61 -27.35 3.41 -6.17
CA GLY A 61 -26.63 3.94 -5.01
C GLY A 61 -25.51 3.03 -4.51
N LEU A 62 -25.76 1.72 -4.39
CA LEU A 62 -24.74 0.75 -3.97
C LEU A 62 -23.69 0.54 -5.06
N PHE A 63 -24.12 0.49 -6.33
CA PHE A 63 -23.21 0.41 -7.46
C PHE A 63 -22.26 1.61 -7.52
N LEU A 64 -22.80 2.84 -7.43
CA LEU A 64 -22.01 4.08 -7.49
C LEU A 64 -20.98 4.15 -6.36
N THR A 65 -21.38 3.81 -5.13
CA THR A 65 -20.44 3.80 -3.99
C THR A 65 -19.34 2.77 -4.17
N ARG A 66 -19.69 1.55 -4.62
CA ARG A 66 -18.71 0.48 -4.88
C ARG A 66 -17.78 0.79 -6.04
N TRP A 67 -18.31 1.40 -7.11
CA TRP A 67 -17.54 1.81 -8.27
C TRP A 67 -16.52 2.90 -7.89
N LEU A 68 -16.95 3.89 -7.10
CA LEU A 68 -16.06 4.96 -6.61
C LEU A 68 -14.96 4.39 -5.71
N THR A 69 -15.29 3.45 -4.82
CA THR A 69 -14.33 2.85 -3.90
C THR A 69 -13.39 1.86 -4.56
N HIS A 70 -13.74 1.32 -5.73
CA HIS A 70 -12.82 0.55 -6.57
C HIS A 70 -11.61 1.38 -7.03
N LEU A 71 -11.78 2.69 -7.23
CA LEU A 71 -10.69 3.61 -7.59
C LEU A 71 -9.84 4.00 -6.36
N CYS A 72 -10.40 3.90 -5.16
CA CYS A 72 -9.72 4.28 -3.93
C CYS A 72 -8.46 3.43 -3.66
N ALA A 73 -8.54 2.10 -3.86
CA ALA A 73 -7.39 1.22 -3.64
C ALA A 73 -6.19 1.51 -4.56
N PRO A 74 -6.36 1.62 -5.90
CA PRO A 74 -5.29 2.07 -6.81
C PRO A 74 -4.73 3.43 -6.47
N THR A 75 -5.59 4.43 -6.17
CA THR A 75 -5.12 5.76 -5.77
C THR A 75 -4.32 5.69 -4.48
N PHE A 76 -4.75 4.92 -3.49
CA PHE A 76 -4.04 4.81 -2.22
C PHE A 76 -2.63 4.20 -2.37
N ILE A 77 -2.51 3.14 -3.18
CA ILE A 77 -1.24 2.47 -3.45
C ILE A 77 -0.29 3.38 -4.27
N LEU A 78 -0.81 4.06 -5.28
CA LEU A 78 -0.06 5.04 -6.07
C LEU A 78 0.47 6.18 -5.18
N LEU A 79 -0.37 6.73 -4.30
CA LEU A 79 0.06 7.77 -3.36
C LEU A 79 1.08 7.26 -2.33
N ALA A 80 1.03 5.98 -1.95
CA ALA A 80 2.05 5.37 -1.11
C ALA A 80 3.40 5.28 -1.84
N GLY A 81 3.40 4.89 -3.12
CA GLY A 81 4.57 4.91 -3.99
C GLY A 81 5.15 6.31 -4.18
N LEU A 82 4.30 7.29 -4.51
CA LEU A 82 4.68 8.70 -4.62
C LEU A 82 5.28 9.23 -3.32
N SER A 83 4.69 8.87 -2.18
CA SER A 83 5.20 9.25 -0.84
C SER A 83 6.59 8.67 -0.60
N ALA A 84 6.84 7.41 -1.02
CA ALA A 84 8.16 6.79 -0.94
C ALA A 84 9.18 7.51 -1.84
N PHE A 85 8.79 7.89 -3.06
CA PHE A 85 9.63 8.66 -3.97
C PHE A 85 10.01 10.04 -3.41
N LEU A 86 9.02 10.77 -2.87
CA LEU A 86 9.25 12.07 -2.24
C LEU A 86 10.11 11.96 -0.99
N TYR A 87 9.88 10.94 -0.16
CA TYR A 87 10.70 10.64 1.02
C TYR A 87 12.16 10.33 0.66
N GLY A 88 12.38 9.71 -0.51
CA GLY A 88 13.70 9.37 -1.00
C GLY A 88 14.51 10.55 -1.57
N ARG A 89 13.89 11.70 -1.83
CA ARG A 89 14.62 12.89 -2.32
C ARG A 89 15.61 13.36 -1.26
N GLY A 90 16.91 13.32 -1.60
CA GLY A 90 18.00 13.74 -0.70
C GLY A 90 18.42 12.69 0.34
N ARG A 91 17.91 11.46 0.27
CA ARG A 91 18.34 10.33 1.13
C ARG A 91 19.15 9.31 0.35
N LYS A 92 19.94 8.51 1.06
CA LYS A 92 20.67 7.38 0.47
C LYS A 92 19.70 6.26 0.12
N THR A 93 19.93 5.58 -1.00
CA THR A 93 19.16 4.42 -1.48
C THR A 93 18.99 3.34 -0.41
N GLY A 94 20.07 3.04 0.33
CA GLY A 94 20.03 2.03 1.41
C GLY A 94 19.08 2.39 2.56
N ASP A 95 19.00 3.67 2.93
CA ASP A 95 18.09 4.12 3.99
C ASP A 95 16.62 4.00 3.56
N ILE A 96 16.34 4.31 2.29
CA ILE A 96 15.00 4.18 1.70
C ILE A 96 14.59 2.72 1.61
N SER A 97 15.47 1.86 1.09
CA SER A 97 15.23 0.42 0.98
C SER A 97 14.97 -0.21 2.35
N ARG A 98 15.81 0.09 3.36
CA ARG A 98 15.60 -0.38 4.74
C ARG A 98 14.29 0.13 5.34
N PHE A 99 13.95 1.39 5.13
CA PHE A 99 12.70 1.99 5.59
C PHE A 99 11.47 1.29 5.00
N LEU A 100 11.49 1.04 3.68
CA LEU A 100 10.42 0.34 2.97
C LEU A 100 10.29 -1.12 3.42
N LEU A 101 11.40 -1.84 3.60
CA LEU A 101 11.40 -3.22 4.08
C LEU A 101 10.78 -3.34 5.47
N ILE A 102 11.24 -2.50 6.42
CA ILE A 102 10.76 -2.55 7.81
C ILE A 102 9.27 -2.23 7.85
N ARG A 103 8.84 -1.15 7.17
CA ARG A 103 7.42 -0.77 7.14
C ARG A 103 6.57 -1.82 6.43
N GLY A 104 7.03 -2.37 5.32
CA GLY A 104 6.32 -3.39 4.58
C GLY A 104 6.08 -4.65 5.43
N PHE A 105 7.10 -5.09 6.16
CA PHE A 105 6.98 -6.22 7.09
C PHE A 105 5.99 -5.92 8.23
N TRP A 106 6.03 -4.72 8.80
CA TRP A 106 5.05 -4.30 9.82
C TRP A 106 3.62 -4.32 9.28
N LEU A 107 3.39 -3.88 8.04
CA LEU A 107 2.05 -3.91 7.45
C LEU A 107 1.54 -5.33 7.24
N ILE A 108 2.40 -6.25 6.78
CA ILE A 108 2.06 -7.67 6.64
C ILE A 108 1.70 -8.27 8.00
N LEU A 109 2.49 -7.97 9.04
CA LEU A 109 2.21 -8.42 10.40
C LEU A 109 0.86 -7.88 10.90
N ILE A 110 0.60 -6.59 10.70
CA ILE A 110 -0.65 -5.93 11.12
C ILE A 110 -1.86 -6.51 10.36
N ASP A 111 -1.72 -6.82 9.07
CA ASP A 111 -2.80 -7.39 8.26
C ASP A 111 -3.26 -8.76 8.82
N PHE A 112 -2.31 -9.65 9.06
CA PHE A 112 -2.59 -11.00 9.58
C PHE A 112 -2.92 -11.06 11.08
N THR A 113 -2.78 -9.95 11.80
CA THR A 113 -3.11 -9.87 13.23
C THR A 113 -4.29 -8.94 13.48
N LEU A 114 -4.03 -7.64 13.59
CA LEU A 114 -5.00 -6.62 13.99
C LEU A 114 -6.12 -6.44 12.97
N ILE A 115 -5.81 -6.39 11.67
CA ILE A 115 -6.83 -6.17 10.63
C ILE A 115 -7.71 -7.40 10.51
N LYS A 116 -7.12 -8.61 10.46
CA LYS A 116 -7.87 -9.86 10.52
C LYS A 116 -8.81 -9.91 11.72
N PHE A 117 -8.31 -9.57 12.92
CA PHE A 117 -9.14 -9.51 14.11
C PHE A 117 -10.26 -8.46 13.97
N GLY A 118 -9.96 -7.27 13.45
CA GLY A 118 -10.96 -6.21 13.26
C GLY A 118 -12.06 -6.58 12.25
N TRP A 119 -11.77 -7.42 11.27
CA TRP A 119 -12.77 -7.88 10.29
C TRP A 119 -13.68 -8.97 10.81
N ARG A 120 -13.14 -9.92 11.58
CA ARG A 120 -13.85 -11.16 11.92
C ARG A 120 -14.16 -11.31 13.40
N PHE A 121 -13.55 -10.49 14.25
CA PHE A 121 -13.58 -10.61 15.71
C PHE A 121 -13.25 -12.04 16.21
N GLU A 122 -12.41 -12.76 15.45
CA GLU A 122 -11.99 -14.14 15.72
C GLU A 122 -10.46 -14.27 15.75
N PHE A 123 -9.94 -15.18 16.60
CA PHE A 123 -8.51 -15.48 16.72
C PHE A 123 -8.14 -16.83 16.06
N ASP A 124 -8.79 -17.21 14.97
CA ASP A 124 -8.51 -18.49 14.29
C ASP A 124 -7.18 -18.42 13.51
N PRO A 125 -6.08 -19.07 13.94
CA PRO A 125 -4.79 -18.97 13.26
C PRO A 125 -4.78 -19.63 11.87
N PHE A 126 -5.75 -20.48 11.55
CA PHE A 126 -5.78 -21.25 10.30
C PHE A 126 -6.45 -20.50 9.16
N ARG A 127 -7.25 -19.45 9.41
CA ARG A 127 -7.86 -18.66 8.33
C ARG A 127 -7.20 -17.29 8.23
N MET A 128 -6.47 -17.08 7.14
CA MET A 128 -5.77 -15.83 6.84
C MET A 128 -6.37 -15.20 5.58
N THR A 129 -6.35 -13.88 5.52
CA THR A 129 -6.91 -13.13 4.39
C THR A 129 -5.90 -12.05 4.03
N GLY A 130 -5.32 -12.11 2.83
CA GLY A 130 -4.41 -11.10 2.32
C GLY A 130 -5.20 -9.93 1.76
N GLY A 131 -5.40 -8.92 2.61
CA GLY A 131 -6.13 -7.71 2.26
C GLY A 131 -5.28 -6.67 1.54
N ILE A 132 -5.81 -5.45 1.44
CA ILE A 132 -5.11 -4.32 0.80
C ILE A 132 -3.84 -3.94 1.60
N ILE A 133 -3.85 -4.08 2.93
CA ILE A 133 -2.71 -3.75 3.79
C ILE A 133 -1.56 -4.74 3.59
N PHE A 134 -1.88 -6.03 3.49
CA PHE A 134 -0.89 -7.06 3.10
C PHE A 134 -0.22 -6.72 1.76
N VAL A 135 -1.01 -6.39 0.74
CA VAL A 135 -0.49 -6.08 -0.59
C VAL A 135 0.35 -4.82 -0.60
N ILE A 136 -0.04 -3.77 0.13
CA ILE A 136 0.82 -2.59 0.31
C ILE A 136 2.14 -3.01 0.96
N GLY A 137 2.11 -3.87 1.98
CA GLY A 137 3.30 -4.35 2.65
C GLY A 137 4.26 -5.07 1.72
N ILE A 138 3.76 -6.03 0.93
CA ILE A 138 4.56 -6.74 -0.08
C ILE A 138 5.05 -5.80 -1.18
N SER A 139 4.21 -4.86 -1.63
CA SER A 139 4.59 -3.88 -2.65
C SER A 139 5.69 -2.94 -2.15
N MET A 140 5.69 -2.56 -0.87
CA MET A 140 6.80 -1.79 -0.27
C MET A 140 8.09 -2.62 -0.23
N ILE A 141 8.01 -3.91 0.06
CA ILE A 141 9.17 -4.82 0.03
C ILE A 141 9.71 -4.97 -1.39
N ALA A 142 8.84 -5.16 -2.38
CA ALA A 142 9.21 -5.21 -3.79
C ALA A 142 9.85 -3.89 -4.24
N LEU A 143 9.24 -2.76 -3.86
CA LEU A 143 9.79 -1.43 -4.13
C LEU A 143 11.17 -1.25 -3.48
N ALA A 144 11.37 -1.76 -2.27
CA ALA A 144 12.67 -1.69 -1.58
C ALA A 144 13.79 -2.38 -2.37
N ALA A 145 13.48 -3.42 -3.13
CA ALA A 145 14.42 -4.04 -4.07
C ALA A 145 14.55 -3.20 -5.36
N LEU A 146 13.42 -2.70 -5.89
CA LEU A 146 13.40 -1.89 -7.12
C LEU A 146 14.10 -0.53 -6.99
N VAL A 147 14.17 0.10 -5.80
CA VAL A 147 14.85 1.42 -5.62
C VAL A 147 16.35 1.37 -5.97
N TRP A 148 16.95 0.18 -6.02
CA TRP A 148 18.34 0.00 -6.45
C TRP A 148 18.53 0.13 -7.98
N LEU A 149 17.45 0.01 -8.76
CA LEU A 149 17.48 0.19 -10.21
C LEU A 149 17.42 1.68 -10.59
N PRO A 150 17.92 2.04 -11.79
CA PRO A 150 17.73 3.38 -12.32
C PRO A 150 16.24 3.66 -12.56
N ARG A 151 15.81 4.93 -12.40
CA ARG A 151 14.40 5.34 -12.45
C ARG A 151 13.66 4.92 -13.72
N TRP A 152 14.35 4.94 -14.87
CA TRP A 152 13.74 4.51 -16.13
C TRP A 152 13.37 3.03 -16.11
N ALA A 153 14.17 2.17 -15.46
CA ALA A 153 13.90 0.75 -15.38
C ALA A 153 12.71 0.47 -14.45
N ILE A 154 12.59 1.22 -13.34
CA ILE A 154 11.42 1.15 -12.46
C ILE A 154 10.15 1.53 -13.23
N ALA A 155 10.18 2.63 -13.99
CA ALA A 155 9.05 3.08 -14.81
C ALA A 155 8.66 2.04 -15.89
N VAL A 156 9.65 1.42 -16.54
CA VAL A 156 9.40 0.34 -17.51
C VAL A 156 8.76 -0.87 -16.83
N VAL A 157 9.29 -1.31 -15.68
CA VAL A 157 8.72 -2.43 -14.91
C VAL A 157 7.28 -2.13 -14.51
N ALA A 158 7.00 -0.93 -13.97
CA ALA A 158 5.67 -0.51 -13.59
C ALA A 158 4.69 -0.53 -14.79
N LEU A 159 5.09 0.07 -15.91
CA LEU A 159 4.28 0.13 -17.12
C LEU A 159 4.02 -1.27 -17.69
N VAL A 160 5.02 -2.14 -17.74
CA VAL A 160 4.88 -3.52 -18.20
C VAL A 160 3.94 -4.29 -17.29
N MET A 161 4.08 -4.20 -15.97
CA MET A 161 3.18 -4.89 -15.04
C MET A 161 1.73 -4.41 -15.20
N ILE A 162 1.51 -3.10 -15.35
CA ILE A 162 0.17 -2.54 -15.55
C ILE A 162 -0.41 -2.89 -16.93
N ALA A 163 0.36 -2.83 -18.01
CA ALA A 163 -0.15 -3.07 -19.36
C ALA A 163 -0.28 -4.56 -19.71
N ALA A 164 0.64 -5.39 -19.21
CA ALA A 164 0.74 -6.79 -19.60
C ALA A 164 0.05 -7.76 -18.62
N HIS A 165 -0.34 -7.35 -17.40
CA HIS A 165 -0.94 -8.30 -16.46
C HIS A 165 -2.19 -8.99 -17.05
N ASN A 166 -3.08 -8.26 -17.72
CA ASN A 166 -4.29 -8.84 -18.32
C ASN A 166 -4.00 -9.87 -19.43
N LEU A 167 -2.79 -9.89 -20.01
CA LEU A 167 -2.40 -10.93 -20.97
C LEU A 167 -2.35 -12.32 -20.33
N PHE A 168 -2.15 -12.37 -19.01
CA PHE A 168 -2.08 -13.60 -18.24
C PHE A 168 -3.44 -14.13 -17.78
N ASP A 169 -4.55 -13.42 -18.05
CA ASP A 169 -5.90 -13.81 -17.63
C ASP A 169 -6.38 -15.15 -18.24
N GLY A 170 -5.81 -15.53 -19.39
CA GLY A 170 -6.08 -16.83 -20.02
C GLY A 170 -5.49 -18.03 -19.25
N LEU A 171 -4.53 -17.79 -18.35
CA LEU A 171 -3.92 -18.81 -17.51
C LEU A 171 -4.62 -18.83 -16.16
N ARG A 172 -5.34 -19.92 -15.89
CA ARG A 172 -6.01 -20.14 -14.60
C ARG A 172 -5.11 -20.90 -13.65
N ALA A 173 -5.21 -20.60 -12.35
CA ALA A 173 -4.41 -21.27 -11.33
C ALA A 173 -4.59 -22.80 -11.34
N ASP A 174 -5.80 -23.27 -11.66
CA ASP A 174 -6.15 -24.70 -11.77
C ASP A 174 -5.29 -25.45 -12.82
N ALA A 175 -4.89 -24.75 -13.89
CA ALA A 175 -4.08 -25.33 -14.96
C ALA A 175 -2.60 -25.53 -14.56
N LEU A 176 -2.16 -24.90 -13.46
CA LEU A 176 -0.78 -24.95 -12.98
C LEU A 176 -0.54 -26.04 -11.92
N GLY A 177 -1.58 -26.78 -11.54
CA GLY A 177 -1.49 -27.91 -10.61
C GLY A 177 -0.82 -27.52 -9.30
N ALA A 178 0.34 -28.12 -9.00
CA ALA A 178 1.10 -27.88 -7.77
C ALA A 178 1.62 -26.43 -7.62
N ALA A 179 1.69 -25.65 -8.70
CA ALA A 179 2.11 -24.25 -8.68
C ALA A 179 0.95 -23.25 -8.62
N SER A 180 -0.30 -23.73 -8.47
CA SER A 180 -1.51 -22.88 -8.40
C SER A 180 -1.43 -21.80 -7.33
N TRP A 181 -0.80 -22.10 -6.19
CA TRP A 181 -0.64 -21.15 -5.09
C TRP A 181 0.19 -19.91 -5.47
N VAL A 182 1.21 -20.08 -6.31
CA VAL A 182 2.03 -18.95 -6.80
C VAL A 182 1.16 -18.05 -7.66
N TRP A 183 0.34 -18.66 -8.52
CA TRP A 183 -0.56 -17.91 -9.40
C TRP A 183 -1.64 -17.17 -8.63
N HIS A 184 -2.17 -17.77 -7.56
CA HIS A 184 -3.12 -17.09 -6.70
C HIS A 184 -2.53 -15.89 -5.96
N LEU A 185 -1.24 -15.99 -5.62
CA LEU A 185 -0.54 -14.88 -4.98
C LEU A 185 -0.22 -13.76 -5.99
N LEU A 186 0.17 -14.12 -7.21
CA LEU A 186 0.70 -13.16 -8.19
C LEU A 186 -0.39 -12.54 -9.09
N HIS A 187 -1.35 -13.32 -9.57
CA HIS A 187 -2.23 -12.92 -10.68
C HIS A 187 -3.73 -13.10 -10.43
N ASP A 188 -4.17 -14.19 -9.80
CA ASP A 188 -5.61 -14.53 -9.71
C ASP A 188 -6.11 -14.58 -8.26
N PRO A 189 -7.15 -13.81 -7.85
CA PRO A 189 -7.68 -13.91 -6.49
C PRO A 189 -8.14 -15.33 -6.16
N GLY A 190 -7.77 -15.84 -4.99
CA GLY A 190 -8.16 -17.20 -4.65
C GLY A 190 -7.66 -17.71 -3.31
N ARG A 191 -7.99 -18.96 -3.04
CA ARG A 191 -7.63 -19.66 -1.81
C ARG A 191 -6.38 -20.49 -2.04
N ILE A 192 -5.41 -20.31 -1.16
CA ILE A 192 -4.20 -21.12 -1.07
C ILE A 192 -4.35 -22.02 0.16
N ASP A 193 -4.35 -23.33 -0.07
CA ASP A 193 -4.35 -24.33 1.00
C ASP A 193 -2.90 -24.60 1.43
N LEU A 194 -2.56 -24.33 2.69
CA LEU A 194 -1.23 -24.54 3.27
C LEU A 194 -1.13 -25.94 3.89
N ALA A 195 0.11 -26.43 4.00
CA ALA A 195 0.43 -27.81 4.41
C ALA A 195 -0.12 -28.25 5.79
N ASN A 196 -0.49 -27.30 6.66
CA ASN A 196 -1.01 -27.54 8.01
C ASN A 196 -2.54 -27.37 8.12
N GLY A 197 -3.27 -27.34 6.99
CA GLY A 197 -4.71 -27.06 6.97
C GLY A 197 -5.05 -25.58 7.13
N ALA A 198 -4.06 -24.69 7.23
CA ALA A 198 -4.29 -23.26 7.14
C ALA A 198 -4.68 -22.86 5.70
N GLN A 199 -5.49 -21.82 5.58
CA GLN A 199 -5.99 -21.29 4.33
C GLN A 199 -5.65 -19.80 4.26
N LEU A 200 -4.99 -19.40 3.19
CA LEU A 200 -4.75 -18.00 2.86
C LEU A 200 -5.64 -17.60 1.70
N TYR A 201 -6.54 -16.65 1.92
CA TYR A 201 -7.36 -16.09 0.86
C TYR A 201 -6.75 -14.79 0.35
N VAL A 202 -6.24 -14.77 -0.87
CA VAL A 202 -5.63 -13.60 -1.50
C VAL A 202 -6.71 -12.84 -2.26
N LEU A 203 -7.08 -11.65 -1.78
CA LEU A 203 -8.07 -10.81 -2.47
C LEU A 203 -7.45 -9.97 -3.59
N TYR A 204 -6.18 -9.63 -3.43
CA TYR A 204 -5.49 -8.63 -4.23
C TYR A 204 -4.20 -9.25 -4.79
N PRO A 205 -4.16 -9.63 -6.08
CA PRO A 205 -3.00 -10.28 -6.69
C PRO A 205 -1.80 -9.33 -6.81
N LEU A 206 -0.60 -9.78 -6.47
CA LEU A 206 0.54 -8.88 -6.27
C LEU A 206 1.03 -8.13 -7.51
N ILE A 207 0.99 -8.73 -8.71
CA ILE A 207 1.56 -8.15 -9.93
C ILE A 207 0.99 -6.75 -10.23
N PRO A 208 -0.34 -6.56 -10.39
CA PRO A 208 -0.87 -5.24 -10.70
C PRO A 208 -0.54 -4.20 -9.62
N TRP A 209 -0.56 -4.58 -8.34
CA TRP A 209 -0.37 -3.63 -7.24
C TRP A 209 1.07 -3.19 -7.03
N ILE A 210 2.05 -4.10 -7.24
CA ILE A 210 3.47 -3.72 -7.27
C ILE A 210 3.70 -2.74 -8.42
N GLY A 211 3.08 -2.98 -9.59
CA GLY A 211 3.16 -2.08 -10.73
C GLY A 211 2.62 -0.69 -10.41
N VAL A 212 1.44 -0.60 -9.78
CA VAL A 212 0.83 0.69 -9.38
C VAL A 212 1.66 1.43 -8.33
N MET A 213 2.30 0.73 -7.39
CA MET A 213 3.18 1.39 -6.40
C MET A 213 4.49 1.90 -7.03
N ALA A 214 4.99 1.21 -8.05
CA ALA A 214 6.24 1.54 -8.72
C ALA A 214 6.10 2.61 -9.82
N ALA A 215 4.87 2.91 -10.27
CA ALA A 215 4.55 3.90 -11.29
C ALA A 215 4.79 5.34 -10.82
#